data_AF-A0A250FPD9-F1
#
_entry.id   AF-A0A250FPD9-F1
#
_cell.length_a   1.000
_cell.length_b   1.000
_cell.length_c   1.000
_cell.angle_alpha   90.00
_cell.angle_beta   90.00
_cell.angle_gamma   90.00
#
_symmetry.space_group_name_H-M   'P 1'
#
loop_
_entity.id
_entity.type
_entity.pdbx_description
1 polymer ?
#
loop_
_entity_poly.entity_id
_entity_poly.type
_entity_poly.pdbx_seq_one_letter_code
_entity_poly.pdbx_strand_id
1 'polypeptide(L)'
;MSVRKLKPTTPGQRFRVVNNYDAITTDKPEKSLLVPLKKTGGRNNQGKMTMRYIGGGHKKKYRIIDFKRNKFGVEATVVSIEYDPNRTAFIALVQYTDGEKRYIIAPAGLKVGQVIISGDNVAPEVGNAMPLAQIPLGTVISNIELRPGQGAIMARSAGTFAQLMAKEGKYATVKLPSGETRMILLTCLATIGAVSNSDHQLVLSGKAGRSRWLGRRPRTRAVVMNPVDHPMGGGEGRASGGHPRSRKGIPAKGYRTRSKTKASNKYIVERRKK
;
A
#
# COMPACT_ATOMS: atom_id res chain seq x y z
N MET A 1 12.44 2.65 -12.53
CA MET A 1 12.76 1.21 -12.61
C MET A 1 12.23 0.69 -13.94
N SER A 2 12.83 -0.35 -14.49
CA SER A 2 12.42 -0.81 -15.82
C SER A 2 11.36 -1.92 -15.73
N VAL A 3 10.37 -1.85 -16.62
CA VAL A 3 9.45 -2.95 -16.90
C VAL A 3 9.82 -3.58 -18.23
N ARG A 4 9.79 -4.92 -18.31
CA ARG A 4 10.08 -5.66 -19.53
C ARG A 4 8.82 -6.29 -20.10
N LYS A 5 8.55 -5.98 -21.37
CA LYS A 5 7.58 -6.70 -22.19
C LYS A 5 8.22 -8.01 -22.68
N LEU A 6 7.51 -9.12 -22.50
CA LEU A 6 8.02 -10.43 -22.96
C LEU A 6 7.79 -10.61 -24.46
N LYS A 7 8.65 -11.41 -25.12
CA LYS A 7 8.44 -11.82 -26.51
C LYS A 7 7.10 -12.60 -26.63
N PRO A 8 6.31 -12.37 -27.69
CA PRO A 8 4.96 -12.93 -27.82
C PRO A 8 4.98 -14.40 -28.30
N THR A 9 5.71 -15.29 -27.62
CA THR A 9 5.84 -16.71 -27.99
C THR A 9 4.57 -17.52 -27.74
N THR A 10 3.75 -17.09 -26.78
CA THR A 10 2.47 -17.73 -26.44
C THR A 10 1.35 -16.68 -26.29
N PRO A 11 0.08 -17.05 -26.49
CA PRO A 11 -1.05 -16.11 -26.32
C PRO A 11 -1.07 -15.45 -24.94
N GLY A 12 -0.74 -16.20 -23.89
CA GLY A 12 -0.69 -15.70 -22.51
C GLY A 12 0.53 -14.82 -22.18
N GLN A 13 1.52 -14.73 -23.07
CA GLN A 13 2.71 -13.88 -22.92
C GLN A 13 2.66 -12.61 -23.78
N ARG A 14 1.88 -12.59 -24.87
CA ARG A 14 1.79 -11.46 -25.82
C ARG A 14 1.63 -10.08 -25.18
N PHE A 15 0.81 -9.98 -24.14
CA PHE A 15 0.53 -8.72 -23.41
C PHE A 15 1.15 -8.69 -22.01
N ARG A 16 2.00 -9.66 -21.66
CA ARG A 16 2.57 -9.76 -20.33
C ARG A 16 3.74 -8.78 -20.20
N VAL A 17 3.65 -7.93 -19.19
CA VAL A 17 4.70 -6.99 -18.78
C VAL A 17 5.10 -7.32 -17.36
N VAL A 18 6.39 -7.52 -17.13
CA VAL A 18 6.96 -7.95 -15.85
C VAL A 18 7.89 -6.87 -15.32
N ASN A 19 7.94 -6.73 -14.01
CA ASN A 19 8.92 -5.87 -13.35
C ASN A 19 10.29 -6.53 -13.43
N ASN A 20 11.34 -5.77 -13.78
CA ASN A 20 12.70 -6.32 -13.84
C ASN A 20 13.36 -6.49 -12.48
N TYR A 21 12.80 -5.88 -11.42
CA TYR A 21 13.32 -5.98 -10.06
C TYR A 21 14.78 -5.51 -9.91
N ASP A 22 15.21 -4.55 -10.75
CA ASP A 22 16.60 -4.03 -10.80
C ASP A 22 17.13 -3.53 -9.45
N ALA A 23 16.25 -3.05 -8.56
CA ALA A 23 16.63 -2.51 -7.26
C ALA A 23 16.77 -3.58 -6.16
N ILE A 24 16.48 -4.84 -6.46
CA ILE A 24 16.56 -5.94 -5.49
C ILE A 24 17.99 -6.46 -5.44
N THR A 25 18.55 -6.54 -4.23
CA THR A 25 19.94 -6.94 -4.02
C THR A 25 20.08 -8.35 -3.47
N THR A 26 19.02 -8.93 -2.90
CA THR A 26 19.09 -10.23 -2.24
C THR A 26 17.77 -11.00 -2.37
N ASP A 27 17.88 -12.30 -2.63
CA ASP A 27 16.73 -13.20 -2.77
C ASP A 27 16.31 -13.88 -1.46
N LYS A 28 17.23 -13.94 -0.49
CA LYS A 28 17.03 -14.60 0.81
C LYS A 28 16.62 -13.59 1.88
N PRO A 29 15.45 -13.76 2.52
CA PRO A 29 15.05 -12.93 3.66
C PRO A 29 15.76 -13.32 4.96
N GLU A 30 15.84 -12.37 5.89
CA GLU A 30 16.33 -12.54 7.25
C GLU A 30 15.41 -13.46 8.06
N LYS A 31 15.96 -14.55 8.62
CA LYS A 31 15.16 -15.64 9.19
C LYS A 31 14.42 -15.22 10.46
N SER A 32 15.04 -14.38 11.29
CA SER A 32 14.48 -13.92 12.57
C SER A 32 13.25 -13.01 12.40
N LEU A 33 13.12 -12.35 11.25
CA LEU A 33 12.05 -11.40 10.95
C LEU A 33 10.88 -12.00 10.14
N LEU A 34 10.81 -13.35 10.08
CA LEU A 34 9.79 -14.08 9.33
C LEU A 34 8.78 -14.77 10.24
N VAL A 35 7.50 -14.57 9.93
CA VAL A 35 6.37 -15.18 10.65
C VAL A 35 5.46 -15.91 9.66
N PRO A 36 4.86 -17.06 10.02
CA PRO A 36 3.84 -17.69 9.18
C PRO A 36 2.63 -16.79 8.96
N LEU A 37 2.20 -16.64 7.70
CA LEU A 37 0.97 -15.90 7.35
C LEU A 37 -0.19 -16.87 7.10
N LYS A 38 -1.14 -16.95 8.04
CA LYS A 38 -2.36 -17.74 7.87
C LYS A 38 -3.28 -17.07 6.86
N LYS A 39 -3.71 -17.83 5.84
CA LYS A 39 -4.66 -17.35 4.83
C LYS A 39 -6.10 -17.54 5.31
N THR A 40 -6.94 -16.53 5.08
CA THR A 40 -8.36 -16.58 5.47
C THR A 40 -9.28 -17.07 4.34
N GLY A 41 -8.86 -16.94 3.08
CA GLY A 41 -9.73 -17.21 1.93
C GLY A 41 -10.99 -16.33 1.88
N GLY A 42 -10.98 -15.19 2.57
CA GLY A 42 -12.14 -14.28 2.68
C GLY A 42 -13.19 -14.69 3.73
N ARG A 43 -12.86 -15.64 4.63
CA ARG A 43 -13.74 -16.06 5.73
C ARG A 43 -13.41 -15.33 7.05
N ASN A 44 -14.42 -15.13 7.90
CA ASN A 44 -14.26 -14.61 9.26
C ASN A 44 -13.99 -15.74 10.28
N ASN A 45 -13.93 -15.38 11.58
CA ASN A 45 -13.73 -16.32 12.70
C ASN A 45 -14.84 -17.39 12.82
N GLN A 46 -16.06 -17.09 12.39
CA GLN A 46 -17.18 -18.06 12.33
C GLN A 46 -17.13 -18.98 11.11
N GLY A 47 -16.13 -18.84 10.23
CA GLY A 47 -16.03 -19.61 8.98
C GLY A 47 -16.92 -19.11 7.83
N LYS A 48 -17.76 -18.08 8.06
CA LYS A 48 -18.60 -17.48 7.02
C LYS A 48 -17.77 -16.64 6.05
N MET A 49 -18.08 -16.73 4.75
CA MET A 49 -17.41 -15.92 3.73
C MET A 49 -17.94 -14.48 3.77
N THR A 50 -17.13 -13.55 4.27
CA THR A 50 -17.48 -12.13 4.37
C THR A 50 -16.94 -11.32 3.20
N MET A 51 -15.75 -11.67 2.70
CA MET A 51 -15.14 -11.05 1.52
C MET A 51 -15.02 -12.06 0.39
N ARG A 52 -15.72 -11.78 -0.71
CA ARG A 52 -15.75 -12.64 -1.90
C ARG A 52 -14.49 -12.47 -2.75
N TYR A 53 -14.26 -13.43 -3.64
CA TYR A 53 -13.22 -13.40 -4.67
C TYR A 53 -11.78 -13.47 -4.15
N ILE A 54 -11.58 -13.82 -2.87
CA ILE A 54 -10.27 -14.07 -2.26
C ILE A 54 -10.10 -15.57 -2.08
N GLY A 55 -8.91 -16.11 -2.37
CA GLY A 55 -8.59 -17.51 -2.10
C GLY A 55 -7.52 -18.09 -3.02
N GLY A 56 -6.87 -19.17 -2.57
CA GLY A 56 -5.77 -19.80 -3.28
C GLY A 56 -4.47 -19.00 -3.20
N GLY A 57 -3.76 -18.91 -4.33
CA GLY A 57 -2.47 -18.22 -4.46
C GLY A 57 -1.30 -18.94 -3.80
N HIS A 58 -0.08 -18.51 -4.09
CA HIS A 58 1.14 -19.11 -3.51
C HIS A 58 1.22 -18.87 -2.00
N LYS A 59 1.76 -19.82 -1.23
CA LYS A 59 1.98 -19.66 0.22
C LYS A 59 2.99 -18.53 0.44
N LYS A 60 2.79 -17.70 1.47
CA LYS A 60 3.65 -16.56 1.78
C LYS A 60 4.04 -16.61 3.25
N LYS A 61 5.22 -16.11 3.56
CA LYS A 61 5.64 -15.78 4.93
C LYS A 61 5.50 -14.27 5.11
N TYR A 62 5.05 -13.85 6.29
CA TYR A 62 4.98 -12.44 6.65
C TYR A 62 6.36 -11.96 7.08
N ARG A 63 6.77 -10.81 6.56
CA ARG A 63 7.99 -10.11 6.99
C ARG A 63 7.57 -9.01 7.97
N ILE A 64 8.10 -9.05 9.19
CA ILE A 64 7.81 -8.08 10.24
C ILE A 64 8.43 -6.74 9.82
N ILE A 65 7.59 -5.72 9.62
CA ILE A 65 8.02 -4.38 9.21
C ILE A 65 7.91 -3.43 10.38
N ASP A 66 8.96 -2.65 10.60
CA ASP A 66 8.94 -1.52 11.51
C ASP A 66 8.24 -0.34 10.84
N PHE A 67 6.97 -0.17 11.18
CA PHE A 67 6.18 1.00 10.80
C PHE A 67 6.30 2.16 11.80
N LYS A 68 6.92 1.95 12.97
CA LYS A 68 6.98 2.95 14.03
C LYS A 68 8.24 3.81 13.94
N ARG A 69 9.37 3.24 13.49
CA ARG A 69 10.67 3.94 13.43
C ARG A 69 11.00 4.60 14.78
N ASN A 70 10.77 3.87 15.87
CA ASN A 70 10.80 4.39 17.24
C ASN A 70 12.19 4.40 17.90
N LYS A 71 13.25 4.05 17.16
CA LYS A 71 14.63 4.17 17.61
C LYS A 71 15.15 5.55 17.24
N PHE A 72 14.92 6.53 18.11
CA PHE A 72 15.34 7.90 17.85
C PHE A 72 16.84 8.09 18.13
N GLY A 73 17.54 8.80 17.25
CA GLY A 73 18.98 9.10 17.38
C GLY A 73 19.94 7.93 17.11
N VAL A 74 19.41 6.74 16.78
CA VAL A 74 20.24 5.56 16.47
C VAL A 74 20.36 5.40 14.96
N GLU A 75 21.59 5.44 14.47
CA GLU A 75 21.93 5.19 13.07
C GLU A 75 21.65 3.74 12.67
N ALA A 76 21.13 3.55 11.46
CA ALA A 76 20.95 2.26 10.85
C ALA A 76 21.50 2.24 9.43
N THR A 77 22.32 1.24 9.11
CA THR A 77 22.87 1.05 7.78
C THR A 77 21.96 0.14 6.96
N VAL A 78 21.69 0.52 5.72
CA VAL A 78 20.91 -0.29 4.78
C VAL A 78 21.76 -1.48 4.32
N VAL A 79 21.36 -2.69 4.70
CA VAL A 79 22.10 -3.93 4.38
C VAL A 79 21.67 -4.50 3.03
N SER A 80 20.37 -4.53 2.76
CA SER A 80 19.83 -5.11 1.53
C SER A 80 18.47 -4.50 1.17
N ILE A 81 18.12 -4.58 -0.11
CA ILE A 81 16.79 -4.26 -0.63
C ILE A 81 16.18 -5.53 -1.18
N GLU A 82 14.97 -5.86 -0.72
CA GLU A 82 14.35 -7.15 -0.95
C GLU A 82 12.91 -7.04 -1.47
N TYR A 83 12.50 -8.09 -2.19
CA TYR A 83 11.11 -8.31 -2.60
C TYR A 83 10.23 -8.78 -1.43
N ASP A 84 9.16 -8.06 -1.08
CA ASP A 84 8.14 -8.62 -0.18
C ASP A 84 6.87 -9.07 -0.92
N PRO A 85 6.45 -10.34 -0.81
CA PRO A 85 5.23 -10.81 -1.45
C PRO A 85 3.92 -10.32 -0.80
N ASN A 86 3.98 -9.68 0.38
CA ASN A 86 2.81 -9.25 1.15
C ASN A 86 2.40 -7.80 0.86
N ARG A 87 3.24 -7.03 0.17
CA ARG A 87 2.98 -5.65 -0.24
C ARG A 87 3.46 -5.38 -1.66
N THR A 88 3.24 -4.15 -2.13
CA THR A 88 3.64 -3.72 -3.48
C THR A 88 5.03 -3.09 -3.50
N ALA A 89 5.39 -2.37 -2.44
CA ALA A 89 6.69 -1.73 -2.28
C ALA A 89 7.81 -2.74 -1.99
N PHE A 90 9.06 -2.35 -2.28
CA PHE A 90 10.22 -3.08 -1.78
C PHE A 90 10.44 -2.75 -0.31
N ILE A 91 11.17 -3.63 0.37
CA ILE A 91 11.60 -3.41 1.74
C ILE A 91 13.12 -3.36 1.80
N ALA A 92 13.62 -2.58 2.75
CA ALA A 92 15.04 -2.54 3.05
C ALA A 92 15.27 -3.23 4.40
N LEU A 93 16.24 -4.14 4.44
CA LEU A 93 16.80 -4.64 5.70
C LEU A 93 17.78 -3.58 6.20
N VAL A 94 17.57 -3.11 7.42
CA VAL A 94 18.43 -2.15 8.07
C VAL A 94 19.00 -2.75 9.34
N GLN A 95 20.28 -2.50 9.58
CA GLN A 95 20.98 -2.92 10.79
C GLN A 95 21.36 -1.67 11.57
N TYR A 96 20.82 -1.56 12.78
CA TYR A 96 21.15 -0.49 13.71
C TYR A 96 22.56 -0.69 14.28
N THR A 97 23.17 0.38 14.76
CA THR A 97 24.50 0.34 15.41
C THR A 97 24.55 -0.56 16.65
N ASP A 98 23.41 -0.76 17.31
CA ASP A 98 23.25 -1.70 18.43
C ASP A 98 23.14 -3.19 18.00
N GLY A 99 23.21 -3.47 16.70
CA GLY A 99 23.15 -4.81 16.13
C GLY A 99 21.74 -5.31 15.83
N GLU A 100 20.68 -4.60 16.23
CA GLU A 100 19.31 -5.01 15.89
C GLU A 100 19.04 -4.85 14.40
N LYS A 101 18.40 -5.85 13.79
CA LYS A 101 17.95 -5.78 12.41
C LYS A 101 16.45 -5.54 12.34
N ARG A 102 16.03 -4.63 11.46
CA ARG A 102 14.60 -4.40 11.17
C ARG A 102 14.38 -4.30 9.68
N TYR A 103 13.16 -4.63 9.25
CA TYR A 103 12.72 -4.27 7.91
C TYR A 103 11.96 -2.96 7.94
N ILE A 104 12.26 -2.09 6.99
CA ILE A 104 11.48 -0.88 6.71
C ILE A 104 10.94 -0.92 5.28
N ILE A 105 9.92 -0.12 4.98
CA ILE A 105 9.55 0.12 3.58
C ILE A 105 10.66 0.94 2.93
N ALA A 106 11.20 0.46 1.81
CA ALA A 106 12.23 1.18 1.07
C ALA A 106 11.64 2.41 0.37
N PRO A 107 12.17 3.62 0.59
CA PRO A 107 11.89 4.77 -0.25
C PRO A 107 12.52 4.61 -1.64
N ALA A 108 12.05 5.41 -2.60
CA ALA A 108 12.65 5.52 -3.91
C ALA A 108 14.02 6.19 -3.81
N GLY A 109 15.04 5.57 -4.41
CA GLY A 109 16.42 6.09 -4.40
C GLY A 109 17.27 5.65 -3.20
N LEU A 110 16.71 4.93 -2.23
CA LEU A 110 17.48 4.34 -1.14
C LEU A 110 18.49 3.32 -1.71
N LYS A 111 19.76 3.42 -1.30
CA LYS A 111 20.85 2.53 -1.74
C LYS A 111 21.35 1.67 -0.59
N VAL A 112 21.91 0.50 -0.91
CA VAL A 112 22.64 -0.33 0.05
C VAL A 112 23.89 0.42 0.53
N GLY A 113 24.19 0.33 1.82
CA GLY A 113 25.27 1.04 2.49
C GLY A 113 24.90 2.44 2.99
N GLN A 114 23.75 2.99 2.59
CA GLN A 114 23.29 4.29 3.08
C GLN A 114 22.94 4.21 4.58
N VAL A 115 23.32 5.24 5.33
CA VAL A 115 22.93 5.40 6.73
C VAL A 115 21.61 6.17 6.80
N ILE A 116 20.69 5.69 7.62
CA ILE A 116 19.41 6.33 7.87
C ILE A 116 19.18 6.49 9.37
N ILE A 117 18.50 7.56 9.75
CA ILE A 117 18.24 7.92 11.15
C ILE A 117 16.76 8.26 11.32
N SER A 118 16.22 7.95 12.50
CA SER A 118 14.94 8.47 12.95
C SER A 118 15.14 9.44 14.10
N GLY A 119 14.40 10.55 14.16
CA GLY A 119 14.51 11.51 15.26
C GLY A 119 14.07 12.93 14.89
N ASP A 120 14.12 13.83 15.86
CA ASP A 120 13.66 15.22 15.70
C ASP A 120 14.73 16.11 15.04
N ASN A 121 16.00 15.91 15.38
CA ASN A 121 17.14 16.67 14.85
C ASN A 121 17.87 15.90 13.75
N VAL A 122 17.14 15.49 12.72
CA VAL A 122 17.69 14.69 11.62
C VAL A 122 17.61 15.47 10.31
N ALA A 123 18.64 15.38 9.48
CA ALA A 123 18.64 16.00 8.16
C ALA A 123 17.50 15.42 7.29
N PRO A 124 16.78 16.25 6.50
CA PRO A 124 15.65 15.82 5.67
C PRO A 124 16.10 15.07 4.40
N GLU A 125 16.84 13.99 4.59
CA GLU A 125 17.33 13.11 3.54
C GLU A 125 16.43 11.88 3.34
N VAL A 126 16.47 11.31 2.14
CA VAL A 126 15.63 10.16 1.78
C VAL A 126 15.93 8.95 2.68
N GLY A 127 14.90 8.41 3.33
CA GLY A 127 15.01 7.30 4.28
C GLY A 127 14.99 7.70 5.75
N ASN A 128 15.29 8.97 6.04
CA ASN A 128 15.16 9.48 7.40
C ASN A 128 13.69 9.66 7.79
N ALA A 129 13.39 9.44 9.06
CA ALA A 129 12.04 9.61 9.59
C ALA A 129 12.05 10.61 10.75
N MET A 130 11.17 11.61 10.66
CA MET A 130 11.12 12.71 11.64
C MET A 130 9.67 13.20 11.80
N PRO A 131 9.34 13.92 12.89
CA PRO A 131 8.01 14.45 13.07
C PRO A 131 7.67 15.49 11.99
N LEU A 132 6.39 15.59 11.63
CA LEU A 132 5.90 16.61 10.68
C LEU A 132 6.27 18.04 11.10
N ALA A 133 6.48 18.29 12.40
CA ALA A 133 6.99 19.55 12.93
C ALA A 133 8.35 19.97 12.33
N GLN A 134 9.26 19.01 12.11
CA GLN A 134 10.65 19.28 11.71
C GLN A 134 10.86 19.20 10.19
N ILE A 135 9.96 18.52 9.49
CA ILE A 135 10.05 18.35 8.03
C ILE A 135 9.86 19.70 7.32
N PRO A 136 10.75 20.12 6.39
CA PRO A 136 10.56 21.35 5.62
C PRO A 136 9.26 21.35 4.80
N LEU A 137 8.64 22.52 4.63
CA LEU A 137 7.44 22.65 3.81
C LEU A 137 7.71 22.28 2.34
N GLY A 138 6.70 21.75 1.66
CA GLY A 138 6.78 21.33 0.25
C GLY A 138 7.46 20.00 0.01
N THR A 139 8.11 19.40 1.02
CA THR A 139 8.80 18.12 0.90
C THR A 139 7.86 16.95 0.59
N VAL A 140 8.41 15.98 -0.14
CA VAL A 140 7.74 14.73 -0.47
C VAL A 140 7.99 13.72 0.66
N ILE A 141 6.91 13.22 1.23
CA ILE A 141 6.92 12.34 2.39
C ILE A 141 6.10 11.07 2.15
N SER A 142 6.41 10.00 2.88
CA SER A 142 5.70 8.73 2.86
C SER A 142 5.60 8.13 4.26
N ASN A 143 4.90 7.01 4.41
CA ASN A 143 4.76 6.29 5.68
C ASN A 143 4.30 7.19 6.86
N ILE A 144 3.25 7.98 6.63
CA ILE A 144 2.79 8.99 7.59
C ILE A 144 1.91 8.33 8.65
N GLU A 145 2.16 8.66 9.91
CA GLU A 145 1.29 8.28 11.03
C GLU A 145 -0.04 9.05 11.00
N LEU A 146 -1.13 8.40 11.41
CA LEU A 146 -2.41 9.10 11.62
C LEU A 146 -2.52 9.64 13.05
N ARG A 147 -1.90 8.96 14.00
CA ARG A 147 -1.82 9.31 15.41
C ARG A 147 -0.38 9.08 15.88
N PRO A 148 0.15 9.92 16.76
CA PRO A 148 1.53 9.80 17.23
C PRO A 148 1.79 8.41 17.82
N GLY A 149 2.86 7.74 17.39
CA GLY A 149 3.30 6.44 17.92
C GLY A 149 2.45 5.23 17.49
N GLN A 150 1.40 5.44 16.68
CA GLN A 150 0.60 4.34 16.13
C GLN A 150 1.36 3.57 15.04
N GLY A 151 2.38 4.18 14.45
CA GLY A 151 3.06 3.69 13.26
C GLY A 151 2.39 4.16 11.97
N ALA A 152 3.13 4.01 10.88
CA ALA A 152 2.76 4.47 9.55
C ALA A 152 1.47 3.82 9.03
N ILE A 153 0.53 4.65 8.56
CA ILE A 153 -0.76 4.22 8.01
C ILE A 153 -0.94 4.71 6.58
N MET A 154 -0.51 5.94 6.29
CA MET A 154 -0.75 6.63 5.02
C MET A 154 0.48 6.58 4.11
N ALA A 155 0.25 6.62 2.79
CA ALA A 155 1.30 6.59 1.75
C ALA A 155 2.32 5.44 1.91
N ARG A 156 1.84 4.19 1.91
CA ARG A 156 2.66 2.96 2.09
C ARG A 156 2.77 2.08 0.83
N SER A 157 1.97 2.37 -0.20
CA SER A 157 1.96 1.56 -1.41
C SER A 157 3.10 1.97 -2.33
N ALA A 158 3.55 1.03 -3.17
CA ALA A 158 4.52 1.30 -4.21
C ALA A 158 4.23 2.59 -4.99
N GLY A 159 5.24 3.45 -5.12
CA GLY A 159 5.14 4.74 -5.83
C GLY A 159 4.30 5.82 -5.16
N THR A 160 3.68 5.55 -4.01
CA THR A 160 2.86 6.58 -3.33
C THR A 160 3.71 7.54 -2.54
N PHE A 161 3.25 8.78 -2.47
CA PHE A 161 3.82 9.84 -1.66
C PHE A 161 2.73 10.83 -1.27
N ALA A 162 3.03 11.65 -0.29
CA ALA A 162 2.24 12.79 0.15
C ALA A 162 3.14 14.02 0.18
N GLN A 163 2.53 15.20 0.22
CA GLN A 163 3.26 16.46 0.28
C GLN A 163 2.83 17.26 1.51
N LEU A 164 3.80 17.80 2.24
CA LEU A 164 3.55 18.70 3.36
C LEU A 164 3.27 20.11 2.83
N MET A 165 2.04 20.60 2.99
CA MET A 165 1.59 21.88 2.41
C MET A 165 1.78 23.06 3.36
N ALA A 166 1.35 22.90 4.61
CA ALA A 166 1.38 23.96 5.61
C ALA A 166 1.52 23.37 7.02
N LYS A 167 1.95 24.18 7.97
CA LYS A 167 1.97 23.88 9.41
C LYS A 167 1.24 25.00 10.14
N GLU A 168 0.14 24.67 10.79
CA GLU A 168 -0.74 25.62 11.46
C GLU A 168 -1.11 25.12 12.86
N GLY A 169 -0.71 25.88 13.89
CA GLY A 169 -0.96 25.55 15.28
C GLY A 169 -0.44 24.15 15.63
N LYS A 170 -1.36 23.22 15.95
CA LYS A 170 -1.05 21.84 16.35
C LYS A 170 -1.01 20.84 15.18
N TYR A 171 -1.38 21.27 13.98
CA TYR A 171 -1.58 20.38 12.83
C TYR A 171 -0.71 20.79 11.63
N ALA A 172 -0.29 19.80 10.85
CA ALA A 172 0.23 19.92 9.51
C ALA A 172 -0.87 19.60 8.49
N THR A 173 -0.97 20.41 7.46
CA THR A 173 -1.82 20.15 6.30
C THR A 173 -1.04 19.33 5.28
N VAL A 174 -1.50 18.11 5.01
CA VAL A 174 -0.85 17.16 4.12
C VAL A 174 -1.77 16.80 2.96
N LYS A 175 -1.23 16.88 1.75
CA LYS A 175 -1.88 16.40 0.53
C LYS A 175 -1.58 14.92 0.34
N LEU A 176 -2.60 14.08 0.49
CA LEU A 176 -2.48 12.62 0.41
C LEU A 176 -2.36 12.12 -1.03
N PRO A 177 -1.87 10.88 -1.26
CA PRO A 177 -1.78 10.29 -2.61
C PRO A 177 -3.11 10.24 -3.36
N SER A 178 -4.23 10.26 -2.63
CA SER A 178 -5.58 10.30 -3.22
C SER A 178 -6.01 11.67 -3.74
N GLY A 179 -5.23 12.72 -3.49
CA GLY A 179 -5.62 14.12 -3.73
C GLY A 179 -6.46 14.74 -2.61
N GLU A 180 -6.76 14.01 -1.53
CA GLU A 180 -7.40 14.56 -0.32
C GLU A 180 -6.40 15.42 0.48
N THR A 181 -6.82 16.61 0.89
CA THR A 181 -6.05 17.49 1.78
C THR A 181 -6.56 17.34 3.21
N ARG A 182 -5.67 16.94 4.12
CA ARG A 182 -6.02 16.55 5.49
C ARG A 182 -5.05 17.14 6.52
N MET A 183 -5.59 17.54 7.67
CA MET A 183 -4.84 17.96 8.85
C MET A 183 -4.40 16.74 9.67
N ILE A 184 -3.12 16.69 10.04
CA ILE A 184 -2.47 15.63 10.83
C ILE A 184 -1.68 16.30 11.95
N LEU A 185 -1.58 15.71 13.15
CA LEU A 185 -0.83 16.31 14.24
C LEU A 185 0.66 16.48 13.88
N LEU A 186 1.26 17.59 14.30
CA LEU A 186 2.68 17.88 14.03
C LEU A 186 3.64 16.86 14.64
N THR A 187 3.22 16.19 15.70
CA THR A 187 3.99 15.16 16.40
C THR A 187 3.95 13.79 15.70
N CYS A 188 3.15 13.62 14.65
CA CYS A 188 3.14 12.38 13.86
C CYS A 188 4.45 12.24 13.08
N LEU A 189 4.98 11.01 13.02
CA LEU A 189 6.16 10.70 12.21
C LEU A 189 5.81 10.54 10.72
N ALA A 190 6.75 10.93 9.87
CA ALA A 190 6.76 10.59 8.45
C ALA A 190 8.20 10.30 7.98
N THR A 191 8.33 9.51 6.91
CA THR A 191 9.60 9.24 6.25
C THR A 191 9.78 10.17 5.05
N ILE A 192 10.96 10.73 4.87
CA ILE A 192 11.29 11.56 3.71
C ILE A 192 11.43 10.67 2.46
N GLY A 193 10.85 11.13 1.36
CA GLY A 193 10.88 10.47 0.05
C GLY A 193 9.60 9.71 -0.27
N ALA A 194 9.43 9.42 -1.56
CA ALA A 194 8.34 8.58 -2.07
C ALA A 194 8.62 7.09 -1.82
N VAL A 195 7.58 6.26 -1.80
CA VAL A 195 7.75 4.80 -1.67
C VAL A 195 8.35 4.21 -2.94
N SER A 196 9.25 3.23 -2.80
CA SER A 196 9.86 2.48 -3.91
C SER A 196 8.84 1.80 -4.84
N ASN A 197 9.34 1.27 -5.96
CA ASN A 197 8.60 0.51 -6.96
C ASN A 197 7.50 1.30 -7.68
N SER A 198 7.76 2.54 -8.10
CA SER A 198 6.80 3.40 -8.83
C SER A 198 6.18 2.74 -10.05
N ASP A 199 6.95 1.92 -10.76
CA ASP A 199 6.54 1.26 -12.01
C ASP A 199 5.63 0.04 -11.79
N HIS A 200 5.26 -0.26 -10.55
CA HIS A 200 4.32 -1.34 -10.22
C HIS A 200 3.00 -1.24 -10.99
N GLN A 201 2.54 -0.01 -11.28
CA GLN A 201 1.31 0.22 -12.04
C GLN A 201 1.40 -0.19 -13.52
N LEU A 202 2.61 -0.23 -14.10
CA LEU A 202 2.83 -0.58 -15.50
C LEU A 202 2.83 -2.10 -15.75
N VAL A 203 2.74 -2.90 -14.67
CA VAL A 203 2.83 -4.36 -14.72
C VAL A 203 1.52 -4.99 -15.20
N LEU A 204 1.57 -5.65 -16.35
CA LEU A 204 0.42 -6.33 -16.95
C LEU A 204 0.45 -7.84 -16.75
N SER A 205 -0.71 -8.41 -16.39
CA SER A 205 -0.78 -9.84 -16.06
C SER A 205 -0.66 -10.78 -17.27
N GLY A 206 -1.19 -10.38 -18.42
CA GLY A 206 -1.18 -11.16 -19.67
C GLY A 206 -2.04 -12.43 -19.68
N LYS A 207 -2.30 -13.04 -18.52
CA LYS A 207 -3.12 -14.27 -18.39
C LYS A 207 -3.92 -14.32 -17.09
N ALA A 208 -5.06 -15.01 -17.12
CA ALA A 208 -5.93 -15.21 -15.97
C ALA A 208 -5.24 -15.95 -14.81
N GLY A 209 -4.37 -16.92 -15.13
CA GLY A 209 -3.62 -17.70 -14.12
C GLY A 209 -2.79 -16.85 -13.17
N ARG A 210 -2.24 -15.70 -13.64
CA ARG A 210 -1.45 -14.82 -12.76
C ARG A 210 -2.32 -14.19 -11.66
N SER A 211 -3.56 -13.82 -11.97
CA SER A 211 -4.53 -13.35 -10.97
C SER A 211 -4.81 -14.42 -9.91
N ARG A 212 -4.85 -15.70 -10.31
CA ARG A 212 -5.01 -16.83 -9.38
C ARG A 212 -3.81 -16.99 -8.45
N TRP A 213 -2.59 -16.82 -8.97
CA TRP A 213 -1.36 -16.86 -8.16
C TRP A 213 -1.32 -15.77 -7.08
N LEU A 214 -1.90 -14.60 -7.38
CA LEU A 214 -2.06 -13.50 -6.43
C LEU A 214 -3.15 -13.75 -5.37
N GLY A 215 -3.87 -14.88 -5.44
CA GLY A 215 -4.95 -15.21 -4.51
C GLY A 215 -6.29 -14.55 -4.83
N ARG A 216 -6.47 -14.09 -6.08
CA ARG A 216 -7.75 -13.55 -6.57
C ARG A 216 -8.52 -14.64 -7.33
N ARG A 217 -9.77 -14.87 -6.95
CA ARG A 217 -10.71 -15.78 -7.62
C ARG A 217 -11.51 -15.03 -8.70
N PRO A 218 -12.05 -15.73 -9.71
CA PRO A 218 -12.87 -15.08 -10.74
C PRO A 218 -14.07 -14.36 -10.13
N ARG A 219 -14.45 -13.23 -10.73
CA ARG A 219 -15.61 -12.44 -10.35
C ARG A 219 -16.68 -12.59 -11.43
N THR A 220 -17.75 -13.31 -11.11
CA THR A 220 -18.95 -13.37 -11.95
C THR A 220 -19.65 -12.02 -11.96
N ARG A 221 -20.07 -11.55 -13.14
CA ARG A 221 -20.85 -10.32 -13.28
C ARG A 221 -22.24 -10.54 -12.69
N ALA A 222 -22.81 -9.50 -12.09
CA ALA A 222 -24.15 -9.57 -11.50
C ALA A 222 -25.26 -9.79 -12.55
N VAL A 223 -25.06 -9.26 -13.74
CA VAL A 223 -26.03 -9.28 -14.86
C VAL A 223 -26.27 -10.69 -15.42
N VAL A 224 -25.36 -11.63 -15.17
CA VAL A 224 -25.49 -13.03 -15.63
C VAL A 224 -25.96 -13.96 -14.51
N MET A 225 -26.47 -13.41 -13.41
CA MET A 225 -27.00 -14.18 -12.28
C MET A 225 -28.52 -14.22 -12.34
N ASN A 226 -29.14 -15.05 -11.50
CA ASN A 226 -30.59 -15.07 -11.32
C ASN A 226 -31.05 -13.94 -10.37
N PRO A 227 -32.34 -13.57 -10.39
CA PRO A 227 -32.89 -12.53 -9.50
C PRO A 227 -32.66 -12.80 -8.00
N VAL A 228 -32.67 -14.07 -7.60
CA VAL A 228 -32.42 -14.50 -6.20
C VAL A 228 -31.00 -14.16 -5.72
N ASP A 229 -30.02 -14.13 -6.62
CA ASP A 229 -28.62 -13.90 -6.26
C ASP A 229 -28.26 -12.42 -6.17
N HIS A 230 -28.85 -11.61 -7.05
CA HIS A 230 -28.50 -10.21 -7.21
C HIS A 230 -29.66 -9.37 -7.75
N PRO A 231 -29.85 -8.12 -7.27
CA PRO A 231 -30.84 -7.17 -7.81
C PRO A 231 -30.69 -6.75 -9.29
N MET A 232 -29.72 -7.32 -10.01
CA MET A 232 -29.45 -7.03 -11.42
C MET A 232 -29.50 -8.31 -12.27
N GLY A 233 -29.85 -9.44 -11.66
CA GLY A 233 -29.95 -10.73 -12.32
C GLY A 233 -31.34 -10.96 -12.92
N GLY A 234 -31.43 -11.93 -13.82
CA GLY A 234 -32.64 -12.32 -14.55
C GLY A 234 -32.88 -11.56 -15.85
N GLY A 235 -34.06 -11.82 -16.42
CA GLY A 235 -34.45 -11.39 -17.76
C GLY A 235 -34.18 -12.47 -18.81
N GLU A 236 -35.09 -12.62 -19.77
CA GLU A 236 -34.90 -13.50 -20.92
C GLU A 236 -33.77 -12.95 -21.82
N GLY A 237 -32.83 -13.82 -22.21
CA GLY A 237 -31.66 -13.43 -22.98
C GLY A 237 -30.71 -12.47 -22.24
N ARG A 238 -30.07 -11.55 -22.98
CA ARG A 238 -29.12 -10.58 -22.38
C ARG A 238 -29.86 -9.33 -21.92
N ALA A 239 -29.97 -9.14 -20.61
CA ALA A 239 -30.49 -7.92 -19.99
C ALA A 239 -29.38 -7.00 -19.45
N SER A 240 -29.71 -5.72 -19.17
CA SER A 240 -28.78 -4.72 -18.62
C SER A 240 -28.74 -4.70 -17.07
N GLY A 241 -29.84 -5.06 -16.42
CA GLY A 241 -29.98 -5.03 -14.95
C GLY A 241 -30.35 -3.65 -14.38
N GLY A 242 -30.70 -2.68 -15.23
CA GLY A 242 -31.17 -1.34 -14.84
C GLY A 242 -30.12 -0.50 -14.12
N HIS A 243 -30.52 0.23 -13.08
CA HIS A 243 -29.59 1.02 -12.27
C HIS A 243 -28.59 0.11 -11.54
N PRO A 244 -27.26 0.32 -11.71
CA PRO A 244 -26.27 -0.53 -11.08
C PRO A 244 -26.31 -0.47 -9.56
N ARG A 245 -26.57 -1.62 -8.95
CA ARG A 245 -26.71 -1.80 -7.49
C ARG A 245 -25.70 -2.81 -6.97
N SER A 246 -25.41 -2.74 -5.68
CA SER A 246 -24.74 -3.80 -4.96
C SER A 246 -25.71 -4.96 -4.66
N ARG A 247 -25.21 -6.07 -4.13
CA ARG A 247 -26.05 -7.21 -3.72
C ARG A 247 -27.12 -6.83 -2.67
N LYS A 248 -26.87 -5.77 -1.90
CA LYS A 248 -27.81 -5.23 -0.89
C LYS A 248 -28.70 -4.11 -1.44
N GLY A 249 -28.78 -3.94 -2.76
CA GLY A 249 -29.58 -2.87 -3.38
C GLY A 249 -28.94 -1.47 -3.34
N ILE A 250 -27.84 -1.27 -2.60
CA ILE A 250 -27.17 0.04 -2.50
C ILE A 250 -26.67 0.50 -3.89
N PRO A 251 -26.96 1.73 -4.35
CA PRO A 251 -26.50 2.22 -5.64
C PRO A 251 -24.96 2.21 -5.76
N ALA A 252 -24.44 1.75 -6.90
CA ALA A 252 -23.00 1.59 -7.13
C ALA A 252 -22.36 2.75 -7.91
N LYS A 253 -23.17 3.70 -8.40
CA LYS A 253 -22.72 4.90 -9.12
C LYS A 253 -23.10 6.15 -8.31
N GLY A 254 -22.13 7.00 -8.01
CA GLY A 254 -22.34 8.31 -7.36
C GLY A 254 -22.67 8.29 -5.86
N TYR A 255 -23.21 7.20 -5.31
CA TYR A 255 -23.60 7.13 -3.90
C TYR A 255 -22.41 7.25 -2.94
N ARG A 256 -22.46 8.22 -2.04
CA ARG A 256 -21.40 8.49 -1.06
C ARG A 256 -21.63 7.63 0.19
N THR A 257 -20.72 6.69 0.46
CA THR A 257 -20.82 5.74 1.59
C THR A 257 -20.17 6.23 2.89
N ARG A 258 -19.48 7.38 2.87
CA ARG A 258 -18.86 7.95 4.08
C ARG A 258 -19.94 8.58 4.97
N SER A 259 -19.94 8.21 6.26
CA SER A 259 -20.82 8.83 7.25
C SER A 259 -20.61 10.35 7.35
N LYS A 260 -21.71 11.10 7.37
CA LYS A 260 -21.73 12.56 7.50
C LYS A 260 -21.33 13.04 8.91
N THR A 261 -21.61 12.23 9.94
CA THR A 261 -21.38 12.57 11.36
C THR A 261 -20.03 12.08 11.89
N LYS A 262 -19.15 11.58 11.02
CA LYS A 262 -17.86 11.03 11.45
C LYS A 262 -16.99 12.13 12.06
N ALA A 263 -16.53 11.92 13.30
CA ALA A 263 -15.70 12.89 14.04
C ALA A 263 -14.42 13.32 13.29
N SER A 264 -13.88 12.45 12.42
CA SER A 264 -12.72 12.76 11.61
C SER A 264 -13.01 13.68 10.40
N ASN A 265 -14.25 14.15 10.22
CA ASN A 265 -14.60 15.06 9.13
C ASN A 265 -14.01 16.46 9.35
N LYS A 266 -13.84 16.90 10.60
CA LYS A 266 -13.22 18.20 10.94
C LYS A 266 -11.75 18.34 10.50
N TYR A 267 -11.06 17.21 10.30
CA TYR A 267 -9.66 17.20 9.89
C TYR A 267 -9.48 17.18 8.37
N ILE A 268 -10.55 17.17 7.58
CA ILE A 268 -10.47 17.13 6.12
C ILE A 268 -10.80 18.50 5.58
N VAL A 269 -9.78 19.14 5.01
CA VAL A 269 -9.90 20.44 4.37
C VAL A 269 -10.56 20.27 3.01
N GLU A 270 -10.06 19.32 2.22
CA GLU A 270 -10.55 19.09 0.87
C GLU A 270 -10.69 17.59 0.60
N ARG A 271 -11.84 17.18 0.06
CA ARG A 271 -12.02 15.80 -0.41
C ARG A 271 -11.26 15.61 -1.71
N ARG A 272 -10.77 14.38 -1.94
CA ARG A 272 -10.16 13.97 -3.21
C ARG A 272 -10.97 14.47 -4.42
N LYS A 273 -10.30 15.24 -5.29
CA LYS A 273 -10.76 15.51 -6.65
C LYS A 273 -10.41 14.29 -7.50
N LYS A 274 -11.31 13.91 -8.42
CA LYS A 274 -11.11 12.74 -9.29
C LYS A 274 -9.86 12.91 -10.14
#